data_AF-A0A564RV05-F1
#
_entry.id   AF-A0A564RV05-F1
#
_cell.length_a   1.000
_cell.length_b   1.000
_cell.length_c   1.000
_cell.angle_alpha   90.00
_cell.angle_beta   90.00
_cell.angle_gamma   90.00
#
_symmetry.space_group_name_H-M   'P 1'
#
loop_
_entity.id
_entity.type
_entity.pdbx_description
1 polymer ?
#
loop_
_entity_poly.entity_id
_entity_poly.type
_entity_poly.pdbx_seq_one_letter_code
_entity_poly.pdbx_strand_id
1 'polypeptide(L)' 'MQIMYVCTGNQCRSVMAEHYTRAKLADRGIGLQSGK' A
#
# COMPACT_ATOMS: atom_id res chain seq x y z
N MET A 1 11.25 -0.06 -2.69
CA MET A 1 10.70 -1.08 -1.76
C MET A 1 9.42 -1.62 -2.37
N GLN A 2 9.24 -2.94 -2.43
CA GLN A 2 8.04 -3.59 -2.97
C GLN A 2 7.33 -4.30 -1.82
N ILE A 3 6.07 -3.94 -1.55
CA ILE A 3 5.25 -4.51 -0.48
C ILE A 3 3.92 -4.92 -1.10
N MET A 4 3.51 -6.17 -0.90
CA MET A 4 2.25 -6.71 -1.42
C MET A 4 1.34 -7.11 -0.25
N TYR A 5 0.15 -6.50 -0.21
CA TYR A 5 -0.89 -6.80 0.78
C TYR A 5 -1.94 -7.73 0.16
N VAL A 6 -2.29 -8.82 0.86
CA VAL A 6 -3.20 -9.85 0.31
C VAL A 6 -4.40 -10.06 1.22
N CYS A 7 -5.59 -10.15 0.61
CA CYS A 7 -6.77 -10.75 1.23
C CYS A 7 -7.61 -11.46 0.16
N THR A 8 -8.44 -12.44 0.55
CA THR A 8 -9.19 -13.33 -0.35
C THR A 8 -10.00 -12.61 -1.44
N GLY A 9 -10.41 -11.36 -1.21
CA GLY A 9 -11.17 -10.57 -2.18
C GLY A 9 -10.51 -9.27 -2.65
N ASN A 10 -9.26 -8.99 -2.25
CA ASN A 10 -8.56 -7.73 -2.50
C ASN A 10 -9.42 -6.44 -2.39
N GLN A 11 -10.31 -6.35 -1.40
CA GLN A 11 -11.32 -5.28 -1.34
C GLN A 11 -11.28 -4.48 -0.04
N CYS A 12 -11.11 -5.15 1.10
CA CYS A 12 -11.17 -4.48 2.39
C CYS A 12 -9.77 -4.26 2.96
N ARG A 13 -9.18 -5.33 3.51
CA ARG A 13 -7.96 -5.23 4.34
C ARG A 13 -6.72 -4.91 3.52
N SER A 14 -6.54 -5.55 2.38
CA SER A 14 -5.36 -5.33 1.54
C SER A 14 -5.34 -3.91 0.93
N VAL A 15 -6.47 -3.43 0.42
CA VAL A 15 -6.61 -2.09 -0.16
C VAL A 15 -6.41 -1.01 0.90
N MET A 16 -7.03 -1.17 2.08
CA MET A 16 -6.81 -0.25 3.20
C MET A 16 -5.34 -0.19 3.60
N ALA A 17 -4.68 -1.34 3.73
CA ALA A 17 -3.26 -1.40 4.09
C ALA A 17 -2.36 -0.75 3.03
N GLU A 18 -2.65 -0.95 1.74
CA GLU A 18 -1.91 -0.28 0.66
C GLU A 18 -2.03 1.24 0.74
N HIS A 19 -3.25 1.77 0.88
CA HIS A 19 -3.46 3.22 0.99
C HIS A 19 -2.87 3.81 2.25
N TYR A 20 -3.03 3.14 3.39
CA TYR A 20 -2.49 3.61 4.66
C TYR A 20 -0.96 3.68 4.61
N THR A 21 -0.32 2.63 4.11
CA THR A 21 1.13 2.56 3.99
C THR A 21 1.64 3.58 2.98
N ARG A 22 0.96 3.78 1.84
CA ARG A 22 1.33 4.82 0.88
C ARG A 22 1.22 6.23 1.47
N ALA A 23 0.19 6.51 2.25
CA ALA A 23 0.04 7.79 2.94
C ALA A 23 1.14 8.01 4.00
N LYS A 24 1.44 6.99 4.81
CA LYS A 24 2.49 7.07 5.84
C LYS A 24 3.90 7.13 5.28
N LEU A 25 4.15 6.47 4.15
CA LEU A 25 5.45 6.55 3.49
C LEU A 25 5.62 7.88 2.76
N ALA A 26 4.56 8.43 2.17
CA ALA A 26 4.59 9.79 1.62
C ALA A 26 4.91 10.85 2.70
N ASP A 27 4.32 10.74 3.89
CA ASP A 27 4.63 11.58 5.06
C ASP A 27 6.12 11.49 5.47
N ARG A 28 6.71 10.31 5.29
CA ARG A 28 8.14 10.06 5.54
C ARG A 28 9.06 10.39 4.36
N GLY A 29 8.51 10.91 3.26
CA GLY A 29 9.27 11.22 2.02
C GLY A 29 9.72 9.99 1.22
N ILE A 30 9.15 8.81 1.50
CA ILE A 30 9.48 7.54 0.83
C ILE A 30 8.37 7.23 -0.19
N GLY A 31 8.64 7.43 -1.48
CA GLY A 31 7.66 7.14 -2.54
C GLY A 31 7.52 5.64 -2.80
N LEU A 32 6.31 5.08 -2.61
CA LEU A 32 5.95 3.77 -3.15
C LEU A 32 5.47 3.92 -4.59
N GLN A 33 6.23 3.37 -5.54
CA GLN A 33 5.74 3.14 -6.90
C GLN A 33 4.82 1.92 -6.85
N SER A 34 3.51 2.15 -6.98
CA SER A 34 2.58 1.05 -7.30
C SER A 34 2.88 0.62 -8.72
N GLY A 35 3.47 -0.56 -8.87
CA GLY A 35 3.79 -1.16 -10.16
C GLY A 35 2.55 -1.19 -11.02
N LYS A 36 2.66 -0.58 -12.21
CA LYS A 36 1.60 -0.49 -13.21
C LYS A 36 1.30 -1.87 -13.79
#